data_AF-A0A841QIZ6-F1
#
_entry.id   AF-A0A841QIZ6-F1
#
_cell.length_a   1.000
_cell.length_b   1.000
_cell.length_c   1.000
_cell.angle_alpha   90.00
_cell.angle_beta   90.00
_cell.angle_gamma   90.00
#
_symmetry.space_group_name_H-M   'P 1'
#
loop_
_entity.id
_entity.type
_entity.pdbx_description
1 polymer ?
#
loop_
_entity_poly.entity_id
_entity_poly.type
_entity_poly.pdbx_seq_one_letter_code
_entity_poly.pdbx_strand_id
1 'polypeptide(L)' 'MDPVIKLIVQARVMFLFDEPEIGKLVTQLKPREVDDDICVETDGKSLFYNRENIKQATRDELMDRMRVLAPFVEVEPHEK' A
#
# COMPACT_ATOMS: atom_id res chain seq x y z
N MET A 1 12.94 -2.71 -14.23
CA MET A 1 11.79 -2.52 -13.33
C MET A 1 11.91 -1.15 -12.69
N ASP A 2 10.83 -0.40 -12.64
CA ASP A 2 10.78 0.96 -12.09
C ASP A 2 11.13 0.96 -10.58
N PRO A 3 12.08 1.81 -10.11
CA PRO A 3 12.45 1.87 -8.69
C PRO A 3 11.28 2.17 -7.75
N VAL A 4 10.32 2.99 -8.18
CA VAL A 4 9.11 3.30 -7.39
C VAL A 4 8.26 2.05 -7.23
N ILE A 5 8.03 1.33 -8.33
CA ILE A 5 7.26 0.07 -8.32
C ILE A 5 7.99 -0.97 -7.46
N LYS A 6 9.31 -1.06 -7.57
CA LYS A 6 10.11 -1.98 -6.73
C LYS A 6 9.89 -1.70 -5.25
N LEU A 7 9.99 -0.44 -4.85
CA LEU A 7 9.88 -0.04 -3.45
C LEU A 7 8.49 -0.34 -2.86
N ILE A 8 7.42 0.05 -3.55
CA ILE A 8 6.05 -0.21 -3.08
C ILE A 8 5.70 -1.70 -3.05
N VAL A 9 6.18 -2.48 -4.03
CA VAL A 9 6.00 -3.93 -4.03
C VAL A 9 6.76 -4.58 -2.87
N GLN A 10 8.00 -4.14 -2.59
CA GLN A 10 8.76 -4.64 -1.44
C GLN A 10 8.07 -4.34 -0.12
N ALA A 11 7.61 -3.11 0.09
CA ALA A 11 6.86 -2.72 1.28
C ALA A 11 5.58 -3.56 1.44
N ARG A 12 4.81 -3.73 0.37
CA ARG A 12 3.56 -4.52 0.38
C ARG A 12 3.79 -6.00 0.64
N VAL A 13 4.82 -6.60 0.05
CA VAL A 13 5.17 -8.01 0.28
C VAL A 13 5.58 -8.21 1.74
N MET A 14 6.43 -7.34 2.29
CA MET A 14 6.82 -7.43 3.70
C MET A 14 5.62 -7.24 4.62
N PHE A 15 4.77 -6.25 4.34
CA PHE A 15 3.56 -6.03 5.09
C PHE A 15 2.59 -7.24 5.06
N LEU A 16 2.49 -7.96 3.94
CA LEU A 16 1.75 -9.23 3.85
C LEU A 16 2.31 -10.33 4.75
N PHE A 17 3.61 -10.37 5.00
CA PHE A 17 4.21 -11.36 5.90
C PHE A 17 4.13 -10.93 7.37
N ASP A 18 4.28 -9.64 7.65
CA ASP A 18 4.24 -9.11 9.02
C ASP A 18 2.81 -9.06 9.57
N GLU A 19 1.84 -8.70 8.72
CA GLU A 19 0.43 -8.53 9.09
C GLU A 19 -0.49 -9.21 8.07
N PRO A 20 -0.47 -10.55 7.94
CA PRO A 20 -1.16 -11.27 6.85
C PRO A 20 -2.67 -11.06 6.78
N GLU A 21 -3.33 -10.84 7.92
CA GLU A 21 -4.76 -10.52 7.99
C GLU A 21 -5.08 -9.17 7.33
N ILE A 22 -4.12 -8.26 7.31
CA ILE A 22 -4.25 -6.90 6.80
C ILE A 22 -3.54 -6.75 5.45
N GLY A 23 -2.43 -7.45 5.22
CA GLY A 23 -1.58 -7.30 4.05
C GLY A 23 -2.16 -7.90 2.77
N LYS A 24 -3.36 -8.47 2.87
CA LYS A 24 -4.32 -8.59 1.76
C LYS A 24 -4.92 -7.25 1.33
N LEU A 25 -4.35 -6.15 1.85
CA LEU A 25 -4.82 -4.77 1.84
C LEU A 25 -5.53 -4.38 0.55
N VAL A 26 -5.04 -4.84 -0.60
CA VAL A 26 -5.58 -4.39 -1.88
C VAL A 26 -5.11 -5.24 -3.06
N THR A 27 -6.01 -5.64 -3.97
CA THR A 27 -5.66 -6.56 -5.10
C THR A 27 -4.97 -5.84 -6.26
N GLN A 28 -5.12 -4.51 -6.34
CA GLN A 28 -4.61 -3.70 -7.44
C GLN A 28 -3.71 -2.58 -6.93
N LEU A 29 -2.67 -2.28 -7.69
CA LEU A 29 -1.75 -1.17 -7.45
C LEU A 29 -1.91 -0.16 -8.59
N LYS A 30 -2.36 1.07 -8.29
CA LYS A 30 -2.69 2.10 -9.29
C LYS A 30 -1.92 3.39 -9.03
N PRO A 31 -1.21 3.95 -10.04
CA PRO A 31 -0.67 5.29 -9.88
C PRO A 31 -1.82 6.31 -9.81
N ARG A 32 -1.70 7.29 -8.92
CA ARG A 32 -2.64 8.42 -8.84
C ARG A 32 -1.87 9.67 -8.44
N GLU A 33 -2.19 10.78 -9.08
CA GLU A 33 -1.86 12.10 -8.56
C GLU A 33 -2.84 12.39 -7.42
N VAL A 34 -2.37 12.13 -6.20
CA VAL A 34 -3.03 12.54 -4.96
C VAL A 34 -2.33 13.80 -4.44
N ASP A 35 -2.98 14.47 -3.51
CA ASP A 35 -2.46 15.69 -2.85
C ASP A 35 -0.99 15.54 -2.44
N ASP A 36 -0.26 16.67 -2.43
CA ASP A 36 1.22 16.70 -2.40
C ASP A 36 1.83 15.98 -1.18
N ASP A 37 1.08 15.74 -0.10
CA ASP A 37 1.58 15.09 1.11
C ASP A 37 1.29 13.57 1.21
N ILE A 38 0.46 13.02 0.31
CA ILE A 38 0.00 11.63 0.39
C ILE A 38 0.90 10.72 -0.47
N CYS A 39 1.53 9.72 0.15
CA CYS A 39 2.29 8.68 -0.59
C CYS A 39 1.39 7.55 -1.07
N VAL A 40 0.45 7.11 -0.22
CA VAL A 40 -0.43 5.97 -0.46
C VAL A 40 -1.82 6.25 0.10
N GLU A 41 -2.84 5.74 -0.59
CA GLU A 41 -4.24 5.77 -0.15
C GLU A 41 -4.94 4.47 -0.60
N THR A 42 -6.12 4.21 -0.05
CA THR A 42 -6.95 3.06 -0.43
C THR A 42 -8.42 3.46 -0.58
N ASP A 43 -9.13 2.82 -1.51
CA ASP A 43 -10.60 2.82 -1.58
C ASP A 43 -11.20 1.52 -0.99
N GLY A 44 -10.37 0.73 -0.31
CA GLY A 44 -10.69 -0.60 0.21
C GLY A 44 -10.47 -1.75 -0.79
N LYS A 45 -10.30 -1.45 -2.09
CA LYS A 45 -10.13 -2.45 -3.17
C LYS A 45 -8.91 -2.23 -4.06
N SER A 46 -8.44 -0.99 -4.21
CA SER A 46 -7.21 -0.57 -4.89
C SER A 46 -6.26 0.22 -3.98
N LEU A 47 -4.95 -0.07 -4.03
CA LEU A 47 -3.91 0.78 -3.45
C LEU A 47 -3.56 1.84 -4.49
N PHE A 48 -3.78 3.11 -4.17
CA PHE A 48 -3.27 4.19 -5.00
C PHE A 48 -1.98 4.74 -4.44
N TYR A 49 -1.09 5.17 -5.32
CA TYR A 49 0.19 5.73 -4.91
C TYR A 49 0.59 6.95 -5.73
N ASN A 50 1.18 7.92 -5.03
CA ASN A 50 1.84 9.06 -5.65
C ASN A 50 3.29 8.69 -5.98
N ARG A 51 3.62 8.73 -7.27
CA ARG A 51 4.95 8.36 -7.76
C ARG A 51 6.05 9.29 -7.25
N GLU A 52 5.78 10.59 -7.15
CA GLU A 52 6.77 11.58 -6.74
C GLU A 52 7.05 11.51 -5.25
N ASN A 53 6.01 11.32 -4.44
CA ASN A 53 6.17 11.22 -2.99
C ASN A 53 6.85 9.91 -2.57
N ILE A 54 6.57 8.80 -3.27
CA ILE A 54 7.24 7.52 -2.99
C ILE A 54 8.76 7.60 -3.19
N LYS A 55 9.26 8.41 -4.14
CA LYS A 55 10.71 8.56 -4.34
C LYS A 55 11.43 9.09 -3.10
N GLN A 56 10.70 9.80 -2.24
CA GLN A 56 11.22 10.40 -1.01
C GLN A 56 11.01 9.51 0.21
N ALA A 57 10.15 8.49 0.10
CA ALA A 57 9.85 7.58 1.19
C ALA A 57 10.84 6.41 1.25
N THR A 58 11.11 5.95 2.46
CA THR A 58 11.73 4.67 2.74
C THR A 58 10.68 3.56 2.73
N ARG A 59 11.15 2.31 2.65
CA ARG A 59 10.26 1.15 2.75
C ARG A 59 9.47 1.14 4.06
N ASP A 60 10.13 1.41 5.18
CA ASP A 60 9.52 1.29 6.50
C ASP A 60 8.45 2.39 6.70
N GLU A 61 8.68 3.60 6.21
CA GLU A 61 7.67 4.66 6.18
C GLU A 61 6.46 4.28 5.32
N LEU A 62 6.66 3.59 4.19
CA LEU A 62 5.54 3.10 3.39
C LEU A 62 4.75 2.02 4.11
N MET A 63 5.42 1.13 4.85
CA MET A 63 4.74 0.12 5.67
C MET A 63 3.92 0.76 6.79
N ASP A 64 4.46 1.77 7.48
CA ASP A 64 3.73 2.50 8.52
C ASP A 64 2.50 3.22 7.94
N ARG A 65 2.64 3.85 6.77
CA ARG A 65 1.50 4.46 6.07
C ARG A 65 0.46 3.41 5.66
N MET A 66 0.87 2.26 5.14
CA MET A 66 -0.04 1.16 4.78
C MET A 66 -0.77 0.60 6.02
N ARG A 67 -0.10 0.53 7.17
CA ARG A 67 -0.70 0.11 8.43
C ARG A 67 -1.84 1.05 8.87
N VAL A 68 -1.74 2.35 8.60
CA VAL A 68 -2.84 3.29 8.85
C VAL A 68 -4.03 3.03 7.92
N LEU A 69 -3.78 2.55 6.70
CA LEU A 69 -4.82 2.23 5.71
C LEU A 69 -5.53 0.90 5.98
N ALA A 70 -4.91 0.03 6.79
CA ALA A 70 -5.40 -1.28 7.19
C ALA A 70 -6.91 -1.36 7.52
N PRO A 71 -7.46 -0.47 8.38
CA PRO A 71 -8.84 -0.61 8.84
C PRO A 71 -9.87 -0.22 7.78
N PHE A 72 -9.45 0.43 6.70
CA PHE A 72 -10.32 0.87 5.60
C PHE A 72 -10.45 -0.17 4.49
N VAL A 73 -9.84 -1.35 4.67
CA VAL A 73 -9.90 -2.44 3.71
C VAL A 73 -11.05 -3.37 4.06
N GLU A 74 -11.92 -3.61 3.09
CA GLU A 74 -12.92 -4.68 3.17
C GLU A 74 -12.19 -6.02 3.06
N VAL A 75 -11.91 -6.64 4.21
CA VAL A 75 -11.48 -8.04 4.22
C VAL A 75 -12.74 -8.88 4.05
N GLU A 76 -13.01 -9.35 2.83
CA GLU A 76 -14.05 -10.35 2.63
C GLU A 76 -13.68 -11.58 3.49
N PRO A 77 -14.58 -12.01 4.40
CA PRO A 77 -14.30 -13.20 5.20
C PRO A 77 -14.14 -14.36 4.23
N HIS A 78 -12.98 -15.03 4.27
CA HIS A 78 -12.82 -16.29 3.56
C HIS A 78 -13.80 -17.29 4.18
N GLU A 79 -14.88 -17.59 3.46
CA GLU A 79 -15.72 -18.74 3.78
C GLU A 79 -14.84 -19.99 3.73
N LYS A 80 -14.86 -20.74 4.83
CA LYS A 80 -14.09 -21.98 5.04
C LYS A 80 -14.64 -23.13 4.22
#